data_AF-A0A919YN15-F1
#
_entry.id   AF-A0A919YN15-F1
#
_cell.length_a   1.000
_cell.length_b   1.000
_cell.length_c   1.000
_cell.angle_alpha   90.00
_cell.angle_beta   90.00
_cell.angle_gamma   90.00
#
_symmetry.space_group_name_H-M   'P 1'
#
loop_
_entity.id
_entity.type
_entity.pdbx_description
1 polymer ?
#
loop_
_entity_poly.entity_id
_entity_poly.type
_entity_poly.pdbx_seq_one_letter_code
_entity_poly.pdbx_strand_id
1 'polypeptide(L)'
;MKWLMSTVLMLALFATYIPASNAAVPEQNQLPAQLDWESIPVQFMTEQTANQNNQVQVFDVAKSRVVLSVANSPQFQAEAKKWLADITSLAPEVQPNMKATYIVRVPIEPVQELNVGHIKLKVKEIFLFYYRDTNEEPLLLVFDEEKRPFFFHIHEDVAPFIKQLSIPD
;
A
#
# COMPACT_ATOMS: atom_id res chain seq x y z
N MET A 1 -36.96 -79.63 6.50
CA MET A 1 -36.19 -80.44 5.53
C MET A 1 -35.48 -79.50 4.56
N LYS A 2 -34.15 -79.66 4.45
CA LYS A 2 -33.32 -79.56 3.21
C LYS A 2 -33.47 -78.30 2.35
N TRP A 3 -32.48 -77.40 2.36
CA TRP A 3 -31.30 -77.35 1.46
C TRP A 3 -31.66 -76.72 0.09
N LEU A 4 -30.81 -75.98 -0.65
CA LEU A 4 -29.53 -75.29 -0.47
C LEU A 4 -29.23 -74.58 -1.82
N MET A 5 -28.16 -73.77 -1.85
CA MET A 5 -27.37 -73.29 -3.00
C MET A 5 -27.88 -72.04 -3.73
N SER A 6 -27.05 -71.13 -4.23
CA SER A 6 -25.60 -70.89 -4.10
C SER A 6 -25.31 -69.53 -4.75
N THR A 7 -24.48 -68.73 -4.08
CA THR A 7 -23.28 -68.05 -4.58
C THR A 7 -23.24 -67.57 -6.05
N VAL A 8 -23.15 -66.24 -6.26
CA VAL A 8 -22.17 -65.66 -7.19
C VAL A 8 -21.53 -64.43 -6.55
N LEU A 9 -20.22 -64.57 -6.35
CA LEU A 9 -19.24 -63.56 -5.97
C LEU A 9 -18.88 -62.77 -7.25
N MET A 10 -19.01 -61.45 -7.24
CA MET A 10 -18.41 -60.62 -8.29
C MET A 10 -17.52 -59.56 -7.64
N LEU A 11 -16.21 -59.83 -7.66
CA LEU A 11 -15.17 -58.85 -7.39
C LEU A 11 -15.19 -57.80 -8.50
N ALA A 12 -15.41 -56.54 -8.13
CA ALA A 12 -15.01 -55.39 -8.94
C ALA A 12 -13.91 -54.64 -8.17
N LEU A 13 -12.67 -54.83 -8.62
CA LEU A 13 -11.51 -54.02 -8.26
C LEU A 13 -11.74 -52.60 -8.81
N PHE A 14 -12.12 -51.66 -7.96
CA PHE A 14 -11.94 -50.24 -8.24
C PHE A 14 -10.73 -49.76 -7.45
N ALA A 15 -9.61 -49.60 -8.14
CA ALA A 15 -8.50 -48.78 -7.68
C ALA A 15 -9.01 -47.33 -7.62
N THR A 16 -9.44 -46.88 -6.45
CA THR A 16 -9.77 -45.48 -6.22
C THR A 16 -8.46 -44.70 -6.20
N TYR A 17 -8.24 -43.97 -7.29
CA TYR A 17 -7.32 -42.87 -7.44
C TYR A 17 -7.26 -41.99 -6.17
N ILE A 18 -6.08 -41.89 -5.55
CA ILE A 18 -5.79 -40.91 -4.49
C ILE A 18 -5.23 -39.66 -5.18
N PRO A 19 -5.97 -38.55 -5.31
CA PRO A 19 -5.33 -37.28 -5.59
C PRO A 19 -4.58 -36.80 -4.34
N ALA A 20 -3.43 -36.21 -4.62
CA ALA A 20 -2.42 -35.74 -3.69
C ALA A 20 -2.97 -34.88 -2.54
N SER A 21 -2.42 -35.13 -1.36
CA SER A 21 -2.01 -34.16 -0.36
C SER A 21 -2.85 -32.87 -0.29
N ASN A 22 -3.74 -32.79 0.71
CA ASN A 22 -4.19 -31.50 1.23
C ASN A 22 -2.98 -30.75 1.81
N ALA A 23 -2.21 -30.09 0.96
CA ALA A 23 -1.48 -28.91 1.36
C ALA A 23 -2.55 -27.88 1.73
N ALA A 24 -2.61 -27.52 3.00
CA ALA A 24 -3.38 -26.38 3.46
C ALA A 24 -3.00 -25.18 2.59
N VAL A 25 -3.96 -24.73 1.77
CA VAL A 25 -3.89 -23.42 1.14
C VAL A 25 -3.98 -22.42 2.30
N PRO A 26 -2.98 -21.55 2.52
CA PRO A 26 -3.10 -20.54 3.56
C PRO A 26 -4.28 -19.64 3.21
N GLU A 27 -5.20 -19.56 4.15
CA GLU A 27 -6.41 -18.74 4.12
C GLU A 27 -6.00 -17.26 4.09
N GLN A 28 -5.73 -16.74 2.90
CA GLN A 28 -5.49 -15.32 2.63
C GLN A 28 -6.50 -14.82 1.59
N ASN A 29 -7.79 -14.77 1.95
CA ASN A 29 -8.69 -13.78 1.37
C ASN A 29 -10.02 -13.67 2.12
N GLN A 30 -9.98 -13.20 3.37
CA GLN A 30 -11.16 -12.61 3.99
C GLN A 30 -10.82 -11.17 4.37
N LEU A 31 -11.27 -10.25 3.53
CA LEU A 31 -11.23 -8.81 3.78
C LEU A 31 -12.18 -8.50 4.95
N PRO A 32 -11.73 -7.86 6.05
CA PRO A 32 -12.63 -7.52 7.13
C PRO A 32 -13.62 -6.42 6.69
N ALA A 33 -14.89 -6.65 7.03
CA ALA A 33 -15.98 -5.74 6.79
C ALA A 33 -15.93 -4.58 7.81
N GLN A 34 -15.24 -3.51 7.45
CA GLN A 34 -15.50 -2.10 7.83
C GLN A 34 -14.29 -1.28 7.36
N LEU A 35 -14.54 -0.22 6.57
CA LEU A 35 -13.49 0.70 6.14
C LEU A 35 -13.11 1.60 7.35
N ASP A 36 -12.24 1.08 8.21
CA ASP A 36 -11.52 1.83 9.23
C ASP A 36 -10.32 2.53 8.58
N TRP A 37 -9.96 3.74 8.99
CA TRP A 37 -8.83 4.51 8.43
C TRP A 37 -7.45 3.86 8.63
N GLU A 38 -7.38 2.70 9.29
CA GLU A 38 -6.28 1.72 9.22
C GLU A 38 -6.18 1.00 7.84
N SER A 39 -7.10 1.27 6.91
CA SER A 39 -7.20 0.66 5.57
C SER A 39 -7.04 1.65 4.40
N ILE A 40 -6.37 2.79 4.63
CA ILE A 40 -5.34 3.24 3.65
C ILE A 40 -4.54 1.98 3.33
N PRO A 41 -4.17 1.62 2.09
CA PRO A 41 -3.49 0.34 1.84
C PRO A 41 -2.17 0.27 2.62
N VAL A 42 -2.23 -0.13 3.89
CA VAL A 42 -1.09 -0.38 4.76
C VAL A 42 -0.27 -1.44 4.06
N GLN A 43 -0.93 -2.38 3.40
CA GLN A 43 -0.34 -3.31 2.46
C GLN A 43 0.57 -2.63 1.41
N PHE A 44 0.14 -1.56 0.74
CA PHE A 44 1.03 -0.80 -0.16
C PHE A 44 2.19 -0.13 0.58
N MET A 45 1.95 0.39 1.78
CA MET A 45 2.98 1.01 2.62
C MET A 45 3.98 -0.02 3.20
N THR A 46 3.57 -1.28 3.39
CA THR A 46 4.36 -2.34 4.05
C THR A 46 4.93 -3.38 3.08
N GLU A 47 4.29 -3.64 1.94
CA GLU A 47 4.71 -4.61 0.92
C GLU A 47 5.58 -3.93 -0.13
N GLN A 48 6.78 -3.53 0.28
CA GLN A 48 7.80 -3.05 -0.65
C GLN A 48 8.83 -4.16 -0.86
N THR A 49 8.81 -4.77 -2.05
CA THR A 49 9.76 -5.81 -2.43
C THR A 49 11.11 -5.18 -2.83
N ALA A 50 12.22 -5.87 -2.56
CA ALA A 50 13.59 -5.32 -2.66
C ALA A 50 13.96 -4.72 -4.04
N ASN A 51 13.28 -5.12 -5.13
CA ASN A 51 13.54 -4.63 -6.49
C ASN A 51 12.79 -3.34 -6.87
N GLN A 52 11.89 -2.83 -6.02
CA GLN A 52 11.07 -1.62 -6.29
C GLN A 52 11.40 -0.48 -5.31
N ASN A 53 12.44 -0.65 -4.50
CA ASN A 53 12.69 0.19 -3.34
C ASN A 53 12.97 1.67 -3.70
N ASN A 54 13.51 1.95 -4.90
CA ASN A 54 13.85 3.31 -5.35
C ASN A 54 12.96 3.82 -6.51
N GLN A 55 11.73 3.35 -6.64
CA GLN A 55 10.77 3.88 -7.61
C GLN A 55 9.75 4.80 -6.94
N VAL A 56 9.31 5.81 -7.68
CA VAL A 56 8.11 6.57 -7.34
C VAL A 56 6.90 5.75 -7.77
N GLN A 57 5.96 5.54 -6.85
CA GLN A 57 4.78 4.71 -7.08
C GLN A 57 3.52 5.52 -6.83
N VAL A 58 2.52 5.36 -7.68
CA VAL A 58 1.20 5.99 -7.52
C VAL A 58 0.17 4.92 -7.24
N PHE A 59 -0.44 5.01 -6.07
CA PHE A 59 -1.61 4.24 -5.71
C PHE A 59 -2.87 5.05 -6.03
N ASP A 60 -3.75 4.48 -6.84
CA ASP A 60 -5.08 5.02 -7.11
C ASP A 60 -6.05 4.46 -6.07
N VAL A 61 -6.60 5.36 -5.24
CA VAL A 61 -7.47 4.97 -4.12
C VAL A 61 -8.77 4.36 -4.64
N ALA A 62 -9.34 4.90 -5.72
CA ALA A 62 -10.57 4.38 -6.30
C ALA A 62 -10.38 2.99 -6.93
N LYS A 63 -9.22 2.75 -7.56
CA LYS A 63 -8.86 1.44 -8.14
C LYS A 63 -8.24 0.48 -7.14
N SER A 64 -7.93 0.96 -5.93
CA SER A 64 -7.28 0.21 -4.84
C SER A 64 -6.03 -0.56 -5.28
N ARG A 65 -5.21 0.06 -6.13
CA ARG A 65 -3.97 -0.57 -6.63
C ARG A 65 -2.93 0.47 -7.07
N VAL A 66 -1.68 0.03 -7.18
CA VAL A 66 -0.64 0.78 -7.86
C VAL A 66 -0.95 0.85 -9.35
N VAL A 67 -1.08 2.06 -9.87
CA VAL A 67 -1.36 2.34 -11.29
C VAL A 67 -0.13 2.82 -12.05
N LEU A 68 0.92 3.23 -11.34
CA LEU A 68 2.16 3.71 -11.92
C LEU A 68 3.35 3.38 -11.01
N SER A 69 4.44 2.94 -11.64
CA SER A 69 5.77 2.82 -11.02
C SER A 69 6.81 3.39 -11.98
N VAL A 70 7.53 4.44 -11.58
CA VAL A 70 8.54 5.12 -12.42
C VAL A 70 9.85 5.29 -11.66
N ALA A 71 10.94 5.45 -12.42
CA ALA A 71 12.25 5.72 -11.83
C ALA A 71 12.22 7.02 -11.02
N ASN A 72 12.83 7.00 -9.83
CA ASN A 72 12.95 8.16 -8.97
C ASN A 72 14.02 9.12 -9.51
N SER A 73 13.58 10.04 -10.36
CA SER A 73 14.46 11.00 -11.03
C SER A 73 14.99 12.05 -10.06
N PRO A 74 16.11 12.74 -10.39
CA PRO A 74 16.59 13.87 -9.60
C PRO A 74 15.55 14.99 -9.43
N GLN A 75 14.66 15.14 -10.42
CA GLN A 75 13.57 16.12 -10.35
C GLN A 75 12.52 15.72 -9.30
N PHE A 76 12.09 14.46 -9.27
CA PHE A 76 11.16 13.97 -8.24
C PHE A 76 11.76 14.03 -6.84
N GLN A 77 13.06 13.72 -6.71
CA GLN A 77 13.80 13.93 -5.47
C GLN A 77 13.77 15.39 -5.03
N ALA A 78 14.05 16.34 -5.93
CA ALA A 78 14.08 17.76 -5.59
C ALA A 78 12.72 18.27 -5.09
N GLU A 79 11.62 17.86 -5.74
CA GLU A 79 10.27 18.25 -5.33
C GLU A 79 9.89 17.65 -3.96
N ALA A 80 10.17 16.36 -3.76
CA ALA A 80 9.93 15.70 -2.48
C ALA A 80 10.70 16.35 -1.31
N LYS A 81 11.97 16.69 -1.53
CA LYS A 81 12.80 17.38 -0.52
C LYS A 81 12.32 18.81 -0.26
N LYS A 82 11.77 19.48 -1.27
CA LYS A 82 11.16 20.80 -1.13
C LYS A 82 9.95 20.73 -0.20
N TRP A 83 9.06 19.75 -0.37
CA TRP A 83 7.90 19.60 0.51
C TRP A 83 8.32 19.32 1.96
N LEU A 84 9.35 18.48 2.18
CA LEU A 84 9.89 18.25 3.53
C LEU A 84 10.45 19.52 4.17
N ALA A 85 11.01 20.44 3.38
CA ALA A 85 11.52 21.72 3.87
C ALA A 85 10.40 22.73 4.17
N ASP A 86 9.22 22.58 3.55
CA ASP A 86 8.04 23.43 3.75
C ASP A 86 7.10 22.92 4.87
N ILE A 87 7.44 21.80 5.52
CA ILE A 87 6.67 21.31 6.67
C ILE A 87 6.68 22.34 7.79
N THR A 88 5.52 22.95 8.04
CA THR A 88 5.35 24.00 9.06
C THR A 88 4.79 23.46 10.37
N SER A 89 3.98 22.40 10.32
CA SER A 89 3.30 21.85 11.48
C SER A 89 2.93 20.38 11.31
N LEU A 90 2.76 19.69 12.43
CA LEU A 90 2.13 18.37 12.47
C LEU A 90 0.67 18.51 12.06
N ALA A 91 0.14 17.47 11.43
CA ALA A 91 -1.28 17.28 11.17
C ALA A 91 -1.84 16.23 12.16
N PRO A 92 -2.08 16.56 13.44
CA PRO A 92 -2.67 15.61 14.39
C PRO A 92 -4.11 15.25 14.05
N GLU A 93 -4.77 16.03 13.18
CA GLU A 93 -6.18 15.92 12.83
C GLU A 93 -6.41 15.20 11.50
N VAL A 94 -5.74 14.07 11.26
CA VAL A 94 -6.09 13.23 10.09
C VAL A 94 -7.50 12.70 10.30
N GLN A 95 -8.44 13.22 9.51
CA GLN A 95 -9.85 12.89 9.63
C GLN A 95 -10.20 11.66 8.79
N PRO A 96 -11.15 10.81 9.24
CA PRO A 96 -11.61 9.64 8.48
C PRO A 96 -12.23 9.96 7.11
N ASN A 97 -12.53 11.22 6.81
CA ASN A 97 -13.15 11.68 5.58
C ASN A 97 -12.15 12.07 4.47
N MET A 98 -10.85 11.96 4.72
CA MET A 98 -9.81 12.34 3.76
C MET A 98 -9.79 11.36 2.58
N LYS A 99 -10.57 11.69 1.54
CA LYS A 99 -10.72 10.90 0.31
C LYS A 99 -9.64 11.26 -0.69
N ALA A 100 -8.38 10.96 -0.36
CA ALA A 100 -7.29 11.17 -1.30
C ALA A 100 -7.61 10.46 -2.63
N THR A 101 -7.33 11.13 -3.73
CA THR A 101 -7.46 10.55 -5.07
C THR A 101 -6.27 9.65 -5.37
N TYR A 102 -5.07 10.15 -5.06
CA TYR A 102 -3.84 9.40 -5.22
C TYR A 102 -3.02 9.44 -3.93
N ILE A 103 -2.31 8.35 -3.69
CA ILE A 103 -1.22 8.30 -2.72
C ILE A 103 0.06 8.04 -3.49
N VAL A 104 0.99 8.99 -3.45
CA VAL A 104 2.27 8.89 -4.15
C VAL A 104 3.38 8.59 -3.17
N ARG A 105 4.01 7.43 -3.31
CA ARG A 105 5.22 7.06 -2.57
C ARG A 105 6.43 7.61 -3.29
N VAL A 106 7.26 8.38 -2.58
CA VAL A 106 8.54 8.87 -3.07
C VAL A 106 9.64 8.47 -2.10
N PRO A 107 10.55 7.55 -2.48
CA PRO A 107 11.77 7.28 -1.72
C PRO A 107 12.66 8.53 -1.66
N ILE A 108 13.36 8.75 -0.54
CA ILE A 108 14.23 9.91 -0.32
C ILE A 108 15.69 9.42 -0.20
N GLU A 109 16.54 9.88 -1.12
CA GLU A 109 17.96 9.50 -1.16
C GLU A 109 18.85 10.76 -1.38
N PRO A 110 19.88 11.00 -0.55
CA PRO A 110 20.12 10.33 0.73
C PRO A 110 19.00 10.60 1.73
N VAL A 111 18.92 9.76 2.76
CA VAL A 111 18.02 9.94 3.91
C VAL A 111 18.08 11.38 4.41
N GLN A 112 16.91 12.00 4.57
CA GLN A 112 16.81 13.40 5.00
C GLN A 112 16.42 13.50 6.47
N GLU A 113 17.14 14.33 7.22
CA GLU A 113 16.73 14.66 8.58
C GLU A 113 15.63 15.74 8.55
N LEU A 114 14.52 15.46 9.23
CA LEU A 114 13.41 16.39 9.42
C LEU A 114 13.30 16.71 10.91
N ASN A 115 13.32 18.00 11.24
CA ASN A 115 13.18 18.49 12.61
C ASN A 115 11.96 19.43 12.68
N VAL A 116 10.92 19.02 13.42
CA VAL A 116 9.69 19.79 13.59
C VAL A 116 9.39 19.89 15.07
N GLY A 117 9.65 21.06 15.67
CA GLY A 117 9.55 21.25 17.12
C GLY A 117 10.48 20.30 17.89
N HIS A 118 9.89 19.39 18.67
CA HIS A 118 10.62 18.38 19.45
C HIS A 118 10.80 17.04 18.71
N ILE A 119 10.22 16.89 17.52
CA ILE A 119 10.27 15.67 16.73
C ILE A 119 11.48 15.70 15.80
N LYS A 120 12.25 14.60 15.80
CA LYS A 120 13.39 14.38 14.91
C LYS A 120 13.18 13.07 14.15
N LEU A 121 13.14 13.16 12.83
CA LEU A 121 12.87 12.02 11.94
C LEU A 121 14.00 11.84 10.93
N LYS A 122 14.31 10.58 10.62
CA LYS A 122 15.13 10.20 9.47
C LYS A 122 14.23 9.71 8.35
N VAL A 123 13.95 10.61 7.42
CA VAL A 123 13.00 10.38 6.33
C VAL A 123 13.66 9.60 5.21
N LYS A 124 13.23 8.35 5.02
CA LYS A 124 13.67 7.46 3.95
C LYS A 124 12.70 7.41 2.78
N GLU A 125 11.44 7.72 3.04
CA GLU A 125 10.38 7.77 2.05
C GLU A 125 9.26 8.67 2.58
N ILE A 126 8.50 9.23 1.65
CA ILE A 126 7.31 10.03 1.93
C ILE A 126 6.13 9.47 1.17
N PHE A 127 4.94 9.66 1.71
CA PHE A 127 3.67 9.36 1.06
C PHE A 127 2.87 10.65 0.93
N LEU A 128 2.72 11.14 -0.29
CA LEU A 128 1.93 12.32 -0.62
C LEU A 128 0.48 11.91 -0.87
N PHE A 129 -0.43 12.43 -0.07
CA PHE A 129 -1.87 12.32 -0.27
C PHE A 129 -2.32 13.51 -1.10
N TYR A 130 -2.83 13.21 -2.30
CA TYR A 130 -3.31 14.21 -3.24
C TYR A 130 -4.83 14.13 -3.39
N TYR A 131 -5.50 15.28 -3.29
CA TYR A 131 -6.95 15.40 -3.36
C TYR A 131 -7.34 16.16 -4.65
N ARG A 132 -7.80 15.43 -5.67
CA ARG A 132 -8.26 16.03 -6.93
C ARG A 132 -9.61 16.71 -6.70
N ASP A 133 -9.81 17.87 -7.32
CA ASP A 133 -11.09 18.59 -7.36
C ASP A 133 -11.63 19.01 -5.97
N THR A 134 -10.74 19.11 -4.99
CA THR A 134 -11.04 19.67 -3.66
C THR A 134 -10.10 20.83 -3.38
N ASN A 135 -10.48 21.75 -2.48
CA ASN A 135 -9.60 22.79 -1.97
C ASN A 135 -8.85 22.33 -0.70
N GLU A 136 -8.67 21.02 -0.55
CA GLU A 136 -7.96 20.43 0.59
C GLU A 136 -6.46 20.50 0.36
N GLU A 137 -5.73 20.88 1.41
CA GLU A 137 -4.27 20.91 1.36
C GLU A 137 -3.70 19.49 1.27
N PRO A 138 -2.63 19.28 0.49
CA PRO A 138 -1.98 17.98 0.45
C PRO A 138 -1.43 17.61 1.84
N LEU A 139 -1.48 16.31 2.13
CA LEU A 139 -0.85 15.76 3.33
C LEU A 139 0.39 14.94 2.96
N LEU A 140 1.42 15.06 3.78
CA LEU A 140 2.54 14.13 3.79
C LEU A 140 2.41 13.18 4.97
N LEU A 141 2.61 11.90 4.71
CA LEU A 141 2.88 10.90 5.71
C LEU A 141 4.35 10.48 5.62
N VAL A 142 4.99 10.46 6.78
CA VAL A 142 6.36 10.01 6.98
C VAL A 142 6.38 8.99 8.12
N PHE A 143 7.28 8.01 8.02
CA PHE A 143 7.53 7.07 9.09
C PHE A 143 8.85 7.37 9.79
N ASP A 144 8.90 7.15 11.10
CA ASP A 144 10.16 7.09 11.82
C ASP A 144 10.85 5.72 11.70
N GLU A 145 11.97 5.55 12.42
CA GLU A 145 12.73 4.28 12.41
C GLU A 145 11.94 3.11 13.01
N GLU A 146 10.92 3.38 13.84
CA GLU A 146 10.03 2.39 14.47
C GLU A 146 8.74 2.16 13.64
N LYS A 147 8.67 2.74 12.42
CA LYS A 147 7.49 2.72 11.54
C LYS A 147 6.25 3.38 12.16
N ARG A 148 6.42 4.34 13.06
CA ARG A 148 5.32 5.15 13.55
C ARG A 148 4.96 6.22 12.51
N PRO A 149 3.67 6.39 12.17
CA PRO A 149 3.23 7.38 11.20
C PRO A 149 3.23 8.80 11.77
N PHE A 150 3.72 9.75 10.99
CA PHE A 150 3.66 11.19 11.26
C PHE A 150 3.07 11.89 10.05
N PHE A 151 1.98 12.63 10.26
CA PHE A 151 1.33 13.40 9.22
C PHE A 151 1.70 14.88 9.33
N PHE A 152 1.85 15.53 8.18
CA PHE A 152 2.22 16.93 8.07
C PHE A 152 1.40 17.61 6.97
N HIS A 153 0.94 18.83 7.25
CA HIS A 153 0.40 19.71 6.21
C HIS A 153 1.55 20.34 5.42
N ILE A 154 1.36 20.47 4.11
CA ILE A 154 2.23 21.26 3.24
C ILE A 154 1.38 22.29 2.49
N HIS A 155 1.91 23.50 2.32
CA HIS A 155 1.20 24.57 1.60
C HIS A 155 1.62 24.66 0.13
N GLU A 156 2.53 23.80 -0.30
CA GLU A 156 3.05 23.76 -1.66
C GLU A 156 2.00 23.24 -2.66
N ASP A 157 1.90 23.86 -3.83
CA ASP A 157 1.12 23.32 -4.94
C ASP A 157 1.81 22.08 -5.52
N VAL A 158 1.23 20.90 -5.27
CA VAL A 158 1.72 19.62 -5.76
C VAL A 158 1.12 19.20 -7.11
N ALA A 159 0.15 19.95 -7.65
CA ALA A 159 -0.46 19.62 -8.93
C ALA A 159 0.55 19.52 -10.09
N PRO A 160 1.61 20.36 -10.18
CA PRO A 160 2.66 20.20 -11.18
C PRO A 160 3.36 18.85 -11.10
N PHE A 161 3.68 18.37 -9.90
CA PHE A 161 4.29 17.06 -9.67
C PHE A 161 3.38 15.92 -10.16
N ILE A 162 2.10 15.97 -9.78
CA ILE A 162 1.10 14.97 -10.20
C ILE A 162 0.97 14.93 -11.73
N LYS A 163 1.01 16.09 -12.39
CA LYS A 163 0.98 16.17 -13.86
C LYS A 163 2.22 15.56 -14.51
N GLN A 164 3.41 15.75 -13.93
CA GLN A 164 4.65 15.17 -14.45
C GLN A 164 4.62 13.64 -14.46
N LEU A 165 3.96 13.03 -13.47
CA LEU A 165 3.82 11.57 -13.38
C LEU A 165 3.02 10.96 -14.54
N SER A 166 2.27 11.75 -15.31
CA SER A 166 1.50 11.27 -16.47
C SER A 166 0.63 10.06 -16.12
N ILE A 167 -0.08 10.14 -14.99
CA ILE A 167 -0.88 9.05 -14.44
C ILE A 167 -1.95 8.66 -15.46
N PRO A 168 -2.10 7.36 -15.80
CA PRO A 168 -3.12 6.92 -16.74
C PRO A 168 -4.53 7.07 -16.15
N ASP A 169 -5.46 7.57 -16.96
CA ASP A 169 -6.88 7.71 -16.61
C ASP A 169 -7.57 6.37 -16.24
#